data_AF-A0A2R3ZB46-F1
#
_entry.id   AF-A0A2R3ZB46-F1
#
_cell.length_a   1.000
_cell.length_b   1.000
_cell.length_c   1.000
_cell.angle_alpha   90.00
_cell.angle_beta   90.00
_cell.angle_gamma   90.00
#
_symmetry.space_group_name_H-M   'P 1'
#
loop_
_entity.id
_entity.type
_entity.pdbx_description
1 polymer ?
#
loop_
_entity_poly.entity_id
_entity_poly.type
_entity_poly.pdbx_seq_one_letter_code
_entity_poly.pdbx_strand_id
1 'polypeptide(L)'
;MRFLLFFFFITSITVCQAQDKGIVYYGHIESPGKGGPVGLDFNAYLVFNKEASYYVSAKDSLEKQMELEENQIKEVNGTKQIYLGKHTLPQGKQVYYNRKKDSLWWNKKYKEPVYGREKRTQIDWKLGSETKTFGDLTCHKATGAFRGKNYTAWYTDAIPLPYGPWKLQGLPGLILEAYDDKKEMYLYFKSVEYPLERNLTVGPMDKPKVDSQYPYISIEEYKQTLDKLVERNKTKAILIAKQMGGDVTVNPGGIETLSVEIFD
;
A
#
# COMPACT_ATOMS: atom_id res chain seq x y z
N MET A 1 -60.39 1.40 45.60
CA MET A 1 -59.62 2.12 44.56
C MET A 1 -58.16 1.75 44.71
N ARG A 2 -57.61 0.93 43.79
CA ARG A 2 -56.21 0.49 43.77
C ARG A 2 -55.50 1.34 42.71
N PHE A 3 -54.62 2.26 43.11
CA PHE A 3 -53.78 3.01 42.18
C PHE A 3 -52.59 2.14 41.78
N LEU A 4 -52.53 1.76 40.50
CA LEU A 4 -51.39 1.07 39.91
C LEU A 4 -50.38 2.13 39.44
N LEU A 5 -49.28 2.31 40.18
CA LEU A 5 -48.16 3.17 39.79
C LEU A 5 -47.25 2.38 38.83
N PHE A 6 -47.37 2.64 37.53
CA PHE A 6 -46.42 2.16 36.53
C PHE A 6 -45.18 3.05 36.55
N PHE A 7 -44.08 2.55 37.12
CA PHE A 7 -42.77 3.18 37.03
C PHE A 7 -42.17 2.86 35.65
N PHE A 8 -42.20 3.84 34.74
CA PHE A 8 -41.50 3.73 33.46
C PHE A 8 -40.01 3.97 33.70
N PHE A 9 -39.23 2.89 33.74
CA PHE A 9 -37.78 2.95 33.80
C PHE A 9 -37.26 3.38 32.41
N ILE A 10 -37.03 4.68 32.22
CA ILE A 10 -36.34 5.18 31.02
C ILE A 10 -34.85 4.86 31.21
N THR A 11 -34.42 3.70 30.71
CA THR A 11 -32.99 3.42 30.56
C THR A 11 -32.44 4.34 29.48
N SER A 12 -31.71 5.37 29.89
CA SER A 12 -30.87 6.16 29.00
C SER A 12 -29.82 5.24 28.39
N ILE A 13 -30.13 4.67 27.21
CA ILE A 13 -29.11 4.06 26.35
C ILE A 13 -28.29 5.25 25.85
N THR A 14 -27.23 5.59 26.57
CA THR A 14 -26.12 6.32 25.96
C THR A 14 -25.58 5.42 24.85
N VAL A 15 -26.07 5.63 23.63
CA VAL A 15 -25.38 5.18 22.43
C VAL A 15 -24.07 5.94 22.45
N CYS A 16 -23.04 5.34 23.04
CA CYS A 16 -21.67 5.69 22.73
C CYS A 16 -21.59 5.54 21.21
N GLN A 17 -21.60 6.65 20.48
CA GLN A 17 -21.22 6.58 19.08
C GLN A 17 -19.76 6.14 19.11
N ALA A 18 -19.55 4.84 18.95
CA ALA A 18 -18.22 4.29 18.72
C ALA A 18 -17.63 5.16 17.61
N GLN A 19 -16.57 5.90 17.92
CA GLN A 19 -15.87 6.68 16.93
C GLN A 19 -15.06 5.67 16.11
N ASP A 20 -15.65 5.10 15.06
CA ASP A 20 -14.99 4.09 14.24
C ASP A 20 -13.98 4.70 13.28
N LYS A 21 -13.35 5.80 13.66
CA LYS A 21 -12.32 6.50 12.89
C LYS A 21 -10.99 6.36 13.60
N GLY A 22 -9.94 6.18 12.82
CA GLY A 22 -8.60 6.01 13.35
C GLY A 22 -7.53 6.37 12.34
N ILE A 23 -6.31 6.49 12.84
CA ILE A 23 -5.11 6.61 12.02
C ILE A 23 -4.07 5.61 12.53
N VAL A 24 -3.41 4.92 11.60
CA VAL A 24 -2.25 4.06 11.90
C VAL A 24 -1.07 4.55 11.10
N TYR A 25 0.09 4.56 11.75
CA TYR A 25 1.37 4.87 11.13
C TYR A 25 2.17 3.59 10.91
N TYR A 26 2.84 3.51 9.77
CA TYR A 26 3.62 2.36 9.32
C TYR A 26 5.01 2.78 8.83
N GLY A 27 5.91 1.82 8.78
CA GLY A 27 6.99 1.82 7.80
C GLY A 27 6.62 0.99 6.57
N HIS A 28 7.15 1.38 5.42
CA HIS A 28 6.89 0.73 4.13
C HIS A 28 8.18 0.60 3.34
N ILE A 29 8.63 -0.63 3.15
CA ILE A 29 9.80 -0.98 2.34
C ILE A 29 9.34 -1.69 1.08
N GLU A 30 9.83 -1.21 -0.07
CA GLU A 30 9.66 -1.88 -1.37
C GLU A 30 11.03 -2.13 -2.02
N SER A 31 11.26 -3.38 -2.43
CA SER A 31 12.51 -3.87 -3.01
C SER A 31 12.23 -4.95 -4.08
N PRO A 32 11.46 -4.61 -5.14
CA PRO A 32 11.08 -5.57 -6.17
C PRO A 32 12.31 -6.25 -6.78
N GLY A 33 12.30 -7.59 -6.83
CA GLY A 33 13.34 -8.41 -7.42
C GLY A 33 14.65 -8.51 -6.60
N LYS A 34 14.70 -7.96 -5.38
CA LYS A 34 15.92 -7.97 -4.55
C LYS A 34 15.95 -9.06 -3.47
N GLY A 35 14.88 -9.82 -3.29
CA GLY A 35 14.87 -10.96 -2.36
C GLY A 35 15.05 -10.58 -0.88
N GLY A 36 14.56 -9.42 -0.45
CA GLY A 36 14.59 -8.97 0.94
C GLY A 36 14.12 -7.53 1.11
N PRO A 37 13.96 -7.02 2.35
CA PRO A 37 13.53 -5.66 2.64
C PRO A 37 14.72 -4.69 2.59
N VAL A 38 15.43 -4.67 1.46
CA VAL A 38 16.64 -3.87 1.23
C VAL A 38 16.35 -2.56 0.47
N GLY A 39 15.07 -2.25 0.31
CA GLY A 39 14.58 -1.02 -0.30
C GLY A 39 14.73 0.20 0.61
N LEU A 40 14.27 1.34 0.13
CA LEU A 40 14.09 2.52 0.97
C LEU A 40 12.96 2.27 1.97
N ASP A 41 13.17 2.66 3.22
CA ASP A 41 12.16 2.63 4.27
C ASP A 41 11.40 3.95 4.31
N PHE A 42 10.14 3.91 3.88
CA PHE A 42 9.27 5.08 3.82
C PHE A 42 8.35 5.15 5.03
N ASN A 43 8.09 6.37 5.51
CA ASN A 43 6.94 6.60 6.37
C ASN A 43 5.65 6.44 5.57
N ALA A 44 4.65 5.84 6.21
CA ALA A 44 3.32 5.68 5.68
C ALA A 44 2.26 5.82 6.77
N TYR A 45 1.03 6.12 6.36
CA TYR A 45 -0.11 6.15 7.26
C TYR A 45 -1.38 5.64 6.56
N LEU A 46 -2.30 5.10 7.36
CA LEU A 46 -3.65 4.71 6.95
C LEU A 46 -4.63 5.48 7.83
N VAL A 47 -5.46 6.30 7.21
CA VAL A 47 -6.65 6.85 7.88
C VAL A 47 -7.87 6.02 7.47
N PHE A 48 -8.79 5.78 8.40
CA PHE A 48 -9.95 4.96 8.12
C PHE A 48 -11.16 5.39 8.93
N ASN A 49 -12.34 5.05 8.42
CA ASN A 49 -13.60 5.09 9.12
C ASN A 49 -14.46 3.86 8.74
N LYS A 50 -15.69 3.75 9.24
CA LYS A 50 -16.64 2.67 8.87
C LYS A 50 -16.89 2.47 7.36
N GLU A 51 -16.67 3.50 6.54
CA GLU A 51 -17.03 3.51 5.13
C GLU A 51 -15.84 3.32 4.19
N ALA A 52 -14.67 3.83 4.58
CA ALA A 52 -13.53 3.94 3.70
C ALA A 52 -12.18 3.95 4.45
N SER A 53 -11.12 3.69 3.70
CA SER A 53 -9.74 3.86 4.14
C SER A 53 -8.92 4.61 3.10
N TYR A 54 -7.89 5.32 3.57
CA TYR A 54 -6.98 6.07 2.72
C TYR A 54 -5.54 5.92 3.23
N TYR A 55 -4.75 5.20 2.45
CA TYR A 55 -3.35 4.91 2.71
C TYR A 55 -2.46 5.84 1.90
N VAL A 56 -1.41 6.37 2.53
CA VAL A 56 -0.39 7.19 1.88
C VAL A 56 0.99 6.73 2.32
N SER A 57 1.93 6.62 1.39
CA SER A 57 3.33 6.31 1.66
C SER A 57 4.26 7.17 0.81
N ALA A 58 5.53 7.29 1.24
CA ALA A 58 6.56 8.03 0.53
C ALA A 58 6.19 9.50 0.24
N LYS A 59 5.42 10.14 1.13
CA LYS A 59 5.09 11.57 1.08
C LYS A 59 6.16 12.40 1.81
N ASP A 60 6.35 12.16 3.10
CA ASP A 60 7.28 12.95 3.92
C ASP A 60 8.76 12.61 3.67
N SER A 61 9.02 11.44 3.09
CA SER A 61 10.37 11.01 2.70
C SER A 61 10.86 11.63 1.39
N LEU A 62 10.05 12.48 0.74
CA LEU A 62 10.43 13.16 -0.50
C LEU A 62 11.65 14.06 -0.34
N GLU A 63 11.87 14.66 0.83
CA GLU A 63 13.07 15.50 1.08
C GLU A 63 14.35 14.64 1.03
N LYS A 64 14.35 13.48 1.70
CA LYS A 64 15.47 12.51 1.66
C LYS A 64 15.63 11.83 0.28
N GLN A 65 14.55 11.78 -0.50
CA GLN A 65 14.52 11.17 -1.83
C GLN A 65 14.87 12.17 -2.95
N MET A 66 14.69 13.48 -2.73
CA MET A 66 15.16 14.56 -3.60
C MET A 66 16.69 14.61 -3.66
N GLU A 67 17.38 14.24 -2.59
CA GLU A 67 18.86 14.13 -2.58
C GLU A 67 19.39 12.92 -3.38
N LEU A 68 18.56 11.92 -3.68
CA LEU A 68 18.96 10.68 -4.38
C LEU A 68 18.64 10.71 -5.89
N GLU A 69 18.40 11.88 -6.47
CA GLU A 69 17.93 12.08 -7.85
C GLU A 69 18.94 11.73 -8.94
N GLU A 70 20.21 11.56 -8.64
CA GLU A 70 21.20 11.29 -9.67
C GLU A 70 21.14 9.84 -10.12
N ASN A 71 21.06 9.62 -11.44
CA ASN A 71 21.26 8.31 -12.05
C ASN A 71 22.68 7.84 -11.69
N GLN A 72 22.81 7.05 -10.64
CA GLN A 72 24.11 6.58 -10.20
C GLN A 72 24.42 5.25 -10.88
N ILE A 73 25.59 5.17 -11.49
CA ILE A 73 26.25 3.90 -11.76
C ILE A 73 26.94 3.53 -10.45
N LYS A 74 26.46 2.51 -9.73
CA LYS A 74 27.20 1.96 -8.58
C LYS A 74 27.82 0.63 -8.95
N GLU A 75 29.08 0.47 -8.58
CA GLU A 75 29.73 -0.82 -8.66
C GLU A 75 29.44 -1.61 -7.38
N VAL A 76 28.74 -2.73 -7.53
CA VAL A 76 28.42 -3.65 -6.43
C VAL A 76 28.99 -5.01 -6.82
N ASN A 77 29.94 -5.51 -6.02
CA ASN A 77 30.62 -6.80 -6.27
C ASN A 77 31.22 -6.92 -7.68
N GLY A 78 31.88 -5.87 -8.18
CA GLY A 78 32.48 -5.84 -9.53
C GLY A 78 31.47 -5.69 -10.68
N THR A 79 30.17 -5.55 -10.39
CA THR A 79 29.13 -5.31 -11.40
C THR A 79 28.65 -3.86 -11.32
N LYS A 80 28.73 -3.13 -12.45
CA LYS A 80 28.16 -1.78 -12.56
C LYS A 80 26.64 -1.87 -12.70
N GLN A 81 25.92 -1.40 -11.68
CA GLN A 81 24.46 -1.31 -11.64
C GLN A 81 24.02 0.13 -11.92
N ILE A 82 23.08 0.32 -12.84
CA ILE A 82 22.48 1.62 -13.15
C ILE A 82 21.21 1.77 -12.32
N TYR A 83 21.16 2.77 -11.45
CA TYR A 83 19.96 3.15 -10.71
C TYR A 83 19.20 4.20 -11.52
N LEU A 84 18.04 3.83 -12.07
CA LEU A 84 17.13 4.77 -12.75
C LEU A 84 16.34 5.54 -11.67
N GLY A 85 16.50 6.86 -11.62
CA GLY A 85 15.91 7.73 -10.59
C GLY A 85 14.37 7.78 -10.54
N LYS A 86 13.87 8.05 -9.31
CA LYS A 86 12.53 8.39 -8.79
C LYS A 86 11.25 7.70 -9.35
N HIS A 87 10.48 7.10 -8.43
CA HIS A 87 9.15 6.50 -8.69
C HIS A 87 8.04 6.96 -7.71
N THR A 88 7.98 8.25 -7.35
CA THR A 88 6.85 8.75 -6.53
C THR A 88 6.43 10.19 -6.87
N LEU A 89 5.16 10.50 -6.58
CA LEU A 89 4.54 11.81 -6.79
C LEU A 89 4.76 12.71 -5.56
N PRO A 90 4.68 14.05 -5.68
CA PRO A 90 4.76 14.98 -4.54
C PRO A 90 3.78 14.67 -3.41
N GLN A 91 2.62 14.14 -3.77
CA GLN A 91 1.57 13.74 -2.84
C GLN A 91 1.76 12.31 -2.27
N GLY A 92 2.87 11.65 -2.58
CA GLY A 92 3.16 10.26 -2.24
C GLY A 92 2.40 9.24 -3.09
N LYS A 93 2.65 7.96 -2.80
CA LYS A 93 1.84 6.84 -3.30
C LYS A 93 0.61 6.72 -2.42
N GLN A 94 -0.56 6.62 -3.02
CA GLN A 94 -1.84 6.71 -2.36
C GLN A 94 -2.75 5.58 -2.79
N VAL A 95 -3.52 5.04 -1.85
CA VAL A 95 -4.57 4.05 -2.09
C VAL A 95 -5.80 4.43 -1.29
N TYR A 96 -6.93 4.64 -1.97
CA TYR A 96 -8.22 4.89 -1.35
C TYR A 96 -9.14 3.71 -1.61
N TYR A 97 -9.75 3.16 -0.55
CA TYR A 97 -10.76 2.13 -0.64
C TYR A 97 -12.09 2.63 -0.08
N ASN A 98 -13.15 2.52 -0.88
CA ASN A 98 -14.52 2.75 -0.43
C ASN A 98 -15.26 1.42 -0.35
N ARG A 99 -15.64 1.02 0.87
CA ARG A 99 -16.28 -0.27 1.14
C ARG A 99 -17.70 -0.33 0.60
N LYS A 100 -18.47 0.76 0.72
CA LYS A 100 -19.87 0.83 0.23
C LYS A 100 -19.97 0.69 -1.29
N LYS A 101 -19.02 1.27 -2.02
CA LYS A 101 -18.96 1.26 -3.49
C LYS A 101 -18.10 0.13 -4.06
N ASP A 102 -17.44 -0.64 -3.19
CA ASP A 102 -16.43 -1.63 -3.54
C ASP A 102 -15.40 -1.11 -4.56
N SER A 103 -14.91 0.11 -4.35
CA SER A 103 -14.02 0.80 -5.29
C SER A 103 -12.66 1.07 -4.67
N LEU A 104 -11.60 0.75 -5.40
CA LEU A 104 -10.20 0.98 -5.05
C LEU A 104 -9.58 1.97 -6.04
N TRP A 105 -9.06 3.08 -5.53
CA TRP A 105 -8.42 4.13 -6.32
C TRP A 105 -6.97 4.22 -5.88
N TRP A 106 -6.06 4.43 -6.80
CA TRP A 106 -4.64 4.49 -6.47
C TRP A 106 -3.86 5.36 -7.45
N ASN A 107 -2.66 5.79 -7.04
CA ASN A 107 -1.73 6.45 -7.94
C ASN A 107 -0.36 5.78 -7.91
N LYS A 108 0.40 5.96 -9.00
CA LYS A 108 1.82 5.60 -9.10
C LYS A 108 2.53 6.60 -10.00
N LYS A 109 3.87 6.57 -9.95
CA LYS A 109 4.71 7.27 -10.91
C LYS A 109 5.77 6.33 -11.44
N TYR A 110 5.80 6.18 -12.76
CA TYR A 110 6.93 5.62 -13.47
C TYR A 110 7.67 6.79 -14.12
N LYS A 111 7.53 6.95 -15.43
CA LYS A 111 7.92 8.19 -16.12
C LYS A 111 6.91 9.30 -15.90
N GLU A 112 5.64 8.96 -16.07
CA GLU A 112 4.49 9.85 -15.93
C GLU A 112 3.62 9.41 -14.73
N PRO A 113 2.80 10.31 -14.17
CA PRO A 113 1.75 9.93 -13.24
C PRO A 113 0.78 8.92 -13.84
N VAL A 114 0.39 7.93 -13.05
CA VAL A 114 -0.65 6.95 -13.38
C VAL A 114 -1.69 6.97 -12.28
N TYR A 115 -2.96 7.08 -12.66
CA TYR A 115 -4.09 7.07 -11.74
C TYR A 115 -4.98 5.89 -12.08
N GLY A 116 -5.18 4.96 -11.15
CA GLY A 116 -5.98 3.77 -11.36
C GLY A 116 -7.29 3.81 -10.60
N ARG A 117 -8.32 3.20 -11.19
CA ARG A 117 -9.58 2.88 -10.50
C ARG A 117 -9.99 1.46 -10.85
N GLU A 118 -10.16 0.64 -9.83
CA GLU A 118 -10.56 -0.75 -9.96
C GLU A 118 -11.60 -1.12 -8.89
N LYS A 119 -12.24 -2.28 -9.05
CA LYS A 119 -12.95 -2.90 -7.93
C LYS A 119 -11.93 -3.53 -6.99
N ARG A 120 -12.30 -3.73 -5.73
CA ARG A 120 -11.47 -4.52 -4.84
C ARG A 120 -11.30 -5.93 -5.40
N THR A 121 -10.06 -6.39 -5.50
CA THR A 121 -9.78 -7.82 -5.62
C THR A 121 -9.90 -8.45 -4.25
N GLN A 122 -10.78 -9.44 -4.11
CA GLN A 122 -10.88 -10.22 -2.87
C GLN A 122 -9.62 -11.05 -2.67
N ILE A 123 -9.11 -11.07 -1.44
CA ILE A 123 -8.01 -11.94 -1.02
C ILE A 123 -8.63 -13.04 -0.18
N ASP A 124 -8.43 -14.30 -0.59
CA ASP A 124 -8.92 -15.47 0.15
C ASP A 124 -7.96 -15.80 1.30
N TRP A 125 -8.10 -15.04 2.39
CA TRP A 125 -7.27 -15.18 3.57
C TRP A 125 -7.51 -16.51 4.29
N LYS A 126 -6.44 -17.22 4.60
CA LYS A 126 -6.39 -18.36 5.51
C LYS A 126 -5.96 -17.88 6.89
N LEU A 127 -6.84 -17.97 7.86
CA LEU A 127 -6.58 -17.57 9.25
C LEU A 127 -5.71 -18.64 9.93
N GLY A 128 -4.64 -18.21 10.59
CA GLY A 128 -3.76 -19.06 11.39
C GLY A 128 -4.06 -18.95 12.88
N SER A 129 -3.49 -19.86 13.67
CA SER A 129 -3.59 -19.87 15.13
C SER A 129 -2.47 -19.08 15.82
N GLU A 130 -1.45 -18.65 15.08
CA GLU A 130 -0.34 -17.89 15.63
C GLU A 130 -0.78 -16.48 16.04
N THR A 131 -0.30 -16.04 17.19
CA THR A 131 -0.55 -14.71 17.74
C THR A 131 0.76 -13.97 18.00
N LYS A 132 0.71 -12.64 17.91
CA LYS A 132 1.77 -11.75 18.37
C LYS A 132 1.17 -10.45 18.91
N THR A 133 1.95 -9.65 19.62
CA THR A 133 1.47 -8.38 20.18
C THR A 133 2.22 -7.17 19.60
N PHE A 134 1.49 -6.08 19.42
CA PHE A 134 2.03 -4.75 19.12
C PHE A 134 1.53 -3.76 20.17
N GLY A 135 2.36 -3.47 21.17
CA GLY A 135 1.87 -2.82 22.40
C GLY A 135 0.79 -3.68 23.05
N ASP A 136 -0.37 -3.10 23.30
CA ASP A 136 -1.54 -3.78 23.90
C ASP A 136 -2.43 -4.51 22.87
N LEU A 137 -2.11 -4.43 21.58
CA LEU A 137 -2.90 -5.03 20.52
C LEU A 137 -2.45 -6.47 20.27
N THR A 138 -3.33 -7.43 20.56
CA THR A 138 -3.14 -8.82 20.13
C THR A 138 -3.46 -8.92 18.64
N CYS A 139 -2.57 -9.58 17.91
CA CYS A 139 -2.71 -9.81 16.48
C CYS A 139 -2.70 -11.29 16.16
N HIS A 140 -3.45 -11.65 15.14
CA HIS A 140 -3.57 -12.99 14.59
C HIS A 140 -2.92 -13.03 13.21
N LYS A 141 -2.27 -14.15 12.92
CA LYS A 141 -1.67 -14.39 11.60
C LYS A 141 -2.75 -14.77 10.59
N ALA A 142 -2.60 -14.27 9.37
CA ALA A 142 -3.31 -14.76 8.21
C ALA A 142 -2.37 -14.85 7.00
N THR A 143 -2.69 -15.72 6.05
CA THR A 143 -1.93 -15.87 4.80
C THR A 143 -2.87 -15.81 3.60
N GLY A 144 -2.43 -15.24 2.48
CA GLY A 144 -3.27 -15.10 1.29
C GLY A 144 -2.48 -14.74 0.05
N ALA A 145 -2.97 -15.16 -1.12
CA ALA A 145 -2.36 -14.83 -2.40
C ALA A 145 -2.98 -13.53 -2.95
N PHE A 146 -2.14 -12.61 -3.40
CA PHE A 146 -2.57 -11.36 -4.00
C PHE A 146 -1.50 -10.85 -4.98
N ARG A 147 -1.91 -10.45 -6.20
CA ARG A 147 -1.03 -9.88 -7.23
C ARG A 147 0.27 -10.69 -7.44
N GLY A 148 0.10 -11.99 -7.67
CA GLY A 148 1.20 -12.91 -7.98
C GLY A 148 2.16 -13.21 -6.81
N LYS A 149 1.80 -12.81 -5.58
CA LYS A 149 2.61 -13.03 -4.38
C LYS A 149 1.78 -13.63 -3.25
N ASN A 150 2.41 -14.44 -2.40
CA ASN A 150 1.81 -14.82 -1.13
C ASN A 150 2.21 -13.81 -0.07
N TYR A 151 1.23 -13.41 0.73
CA TYR A 151 1.39 -12.50 1.84
C TYR A 151 1.14 -13.23 3.15
N THR A 152 1.98 -12.92 4.14
CA THR A 152 1.65 -13.08 5.55
C THR A 152 1.20 -11.72 6.08
N ALA A 153 0.05 -11.68 6.74
CA ALA A 153 -0.50 -10.50 7.39
C ALA A 153 -0.77 -10.77 8.87
N TRP A 154 -0.60 -9.74 9.70
CA TRP A 154 -0.94 -9.76 11.11
C TRP A 154 -1.99 -8.70 11.37
N TYR A 155 -3.16 -9.14 11.84
CA TYR A 155 -4.32 -8.27 12.03
C TYR A 155 -4.83 -8.33 13.47
N THR A 156 -5.41 -7.24 13.95
CA THR A 156 -6.05 -7.16 15.28
C THR A 156 -7.56 -6.99 15.16
N ASP A 157 -8.33 -7.76 15.92
CA ASP A 157 -9.78 -7.64 16.01
C ASP A 157 -10.23 -6.56 17.02
N ALA A 158 -9.31 -6.04 17.83
CA ALA A 158 -9.53 -4.86 18.68
C ALA A 158 -9.95 -3.61 17.87
N ILE A 159 -9.58 -3.57 16.58
CA ILE A 159 -10.07 -2.61 15.60
C ILE A 159 -10.79 -3.43 14.51
N PRO A 160 -12.11 -3.69 14.64
CA PRO A 160 -12.85 -4.62 13.79
C PRO A 160 -13.23 -4.00 12.44
N LEU A 161 -12.26 -3.35 11.79
CA LEU A 161 -12.40 -2.75 10.47
C LEU A 161 -11.46 -3.48 9.50
N PRO A 162 -11.97 -4.00 8.37
CA PRO A 162 -11.25 -4.92 7.51
C PRO A 162 -10.26 -4.21 6.56
N TYR A 163 -9.51 -3.25 7.07
CA TYR A 163 -8.57 -2.44 6.30
C TYR A 163 -7.12 -2.82 6.59
N GLY A 164 -6.22 -2.31 5.78
CA GLY A 164 -4.79 -2.50 5.95
C GLY A 164 -3.99 -1.52 5.12
N PRO A 165 -2.67 -1.50 5.31
CA PRO A 165 -1.78 -0.70 4.50
C PRO A 165 -1.80 -1.16 3.03
N TRP A 166 -1.55 -0.20 2.13
CA TRP A 166 -1.56 -0.42 0.68
C TRP A 166 -2.91 -0.93 0.15
N LYS A 167 -2.94 -2.06 -0.55
CA LYS A 167 -4.13 -2.67 -1.14
C LYS A 167 -4.63 -3.90 -0.35
N LEU A 168 -3.99 -4.22 0.77
CA LEU A 168 -4.31 -5.39 1.60
C LEU A 168 -5.50 -5.07 2.50
N GLN A 169 -6.53 -5.91 2.44
CA GLN A 169 -7.76 -5.74 3.19
C GLN A 169 -8.59 -7.03 3.23
N GLY A 170 -9.71 -7.01 3.97
CA GLY A 170 -10.68 -8.10 4.00
C GLY A 170 -10.50 -9.13 5.11
N LEU A 171 -9.58 -8.88 6.05
CA LEU A 171 -9.50 -9.66 7.30
C LEU A 171 -10.55 -9.22 8.32
N PRO A 172 -10.86 -10.02 9.35
CA PRO A 172 -11.84 -9.66 10.39
C PRO A 172 -11.51 -8.41 11.22
N GLY A 173 -10.29 -7.88 11.07
CA GLY A 173 -9.85 -6.65 11.74
C GLY A 173 -8.70 -5.99 10.99
N LEU A 174 -8.12 -4.99 11.62
CA LEU A 174 -7.15 -4.10 10.99
C LEU A 174 -5.78 -4.77 10.84
N ILE A 175 -5.21 -4.79 9.63
CA ILE A 175 -3.85 -5.26 9.37
C ILE A 175 -2.84 -4.26 9.90
N LEU A 176 -1.98 -4.70 10.83
CA LEU A 176 -0.91 -3.89 11.42
C LEU A 176 0.46 -4.17 10.78
N GLU A 177 0.67 -5.37 10.27
CA GLU A 177 1.90 -5.72 9.54
C GLU A 177 1.58 -6.68 8.41
N ALA A 178 2.27 -6.56 7.29
CA ALA A 178 2.20 -7.51 6.20
C ALA A 178 3.50 -7.57 5.40
N TYR A 179 3.82 -8.76 4.89
CA TYR A 179 4.97 -8.96 4.01
C TYR A 179 4.72 -10.09 3.03
N ASP A 180 5.34 -10.00 1.85
CA ASP A 180 5.40 -11.13 0.93
C ASP A 180 6.48 -12.14 1.37
N ASP A 181 6.46 -13.35 0.82
CA ASP A 181 7.40 -14.44 1.16
C ASP A 181 8.88 -14.01 1.12
N LYS A 182 9.21 -13.11 0.19
CA LYS A 182 10.57 -12.58 0.00
C LYS A 182 10.86 -11.30 0.78
N LYS A 183 9.85 -10.73 1.47
CA LYS A 183 9.92 -9.39 2.10
C LYS A 183 10.39 -8.28 1.16
N GLU A 184 10.13 -8.43 -0.14
CA GLU A 184 10.31 -7.36 -1.13
C GLU A 184 9.23 -6.29 -0.99
N MET A 185 8.10 -6.64 -0.36
CA MET A 185 7.16 -5.69 0.19
C MET A 185 7.06 -5.96 1.69
N TYR A 186 7.45 -5.00 2.51
CA TYR A 186 7.35 -5.12 3.96
C TYR A 186 6.72 -3.87 4.57
N LEU A 187 5.58 -4.08 5.21
CA LEU A 187 4.76 -3.07 5.86
C LEU A 187 4.73 -3.40 7.35
N TYR A 188 5.20 -2.50 8.20
CA TYR A 188 5.31 -2.76 9.64
C TYR A 188 4.69 -1.64 10.48
N PHE A 189 4.06 -2.03 11.58
CA PHE A 189 3.37 -1.15 12.51
C PHE A 189 4.33 -0.19 13.22
N LYS A 190 3.93 1.08 13.38
CA LYS A 190 4.62 2.06 14.24
C LYS A 190 3.75 2.51 15.41
N SER A 191 2.54 2.99 15.12
CA SER A 191 1.62 3.47 16.15
C SER A 191 0.19 3.55 15.62
N VAL A 192 -0.80 3.58 16.51
CA VAL A 192 -2.21 3.80 16.18
C VAL A 192 -2.83 4.79 17.15
N GLU A 193 -3.76 5.59 16.63
CA GLU A 193 -4.68 6.42 17.39
C GLU A 193 -6.11 5.97 17.02
N TYR A 194 -6.76 5.24 17.95
CA TYR A 194 -8.10 4.69 17.80
C TYR A 194 -8.78 4.53 19.19
N PRO A 195 -9.98 5.09 19.41
CA PRO A 195 -10.68 6.01 18.52
C PRO A 195 -9.91 7.33 18.35
N LEU A 196 -9.98 7.91 17.15
CA LEU A 196 -9.43 9.24 16.89
C LEU A 196 -10.46 10.30 17.26
N GLU A 197 -10.12 11.29 18.09
CA GLU A 197 -11.09 12.33 18.48
C GLU A 197 -11.28 13.42 17.42
N ARG A 198 -10.18 13.86 16.77
CA ARG A 198 -10.21 14.96 15.79
C ARG A 198 -11.04 14.63 14.54
N ASN A 199 -11.59 15.67 13.91
CA ASN A 199 -12.27 15.53 12.62
C ASN A 199 -11.27 15.25 11.50
N LEU A 200 -11.48 14.15 10.78
CA LEU A 200 -10.66 13.77 9.65
C LEU A 200 -11.56 13.25 8.53
N THR A 201 -11.40 13.83 7.34
CA THR A 201 -12.15 13.42 6.16
C THR A 201 -11.43 12.26 5.49
N VAL A 202 -12.12 11.13 5.33
CA VAL A 202 -11.65 10.01 4.52
C VAL A 202 -12.39 10.06 3.19
N GLY A 203 -11.79 10.74 2.22
CA GLY A 203 -12.34 10.93 0.88
C GLY A 203 -11.45 10.33 -0.21
N PRO A 204 -11.96 10.23 -1.45
CA PRO A 204 -11.13 9.85 -2.58
C PRO A 204 -9.98 10.85 -2.76
N MET A 205 -8.92 10.36 -3.39
CA MET A 205 -7.78 11.20 -3.76
C MET A 205 -8.18 12.27 -4.78
N ASP A 206 -7.78 13.51 -4.54
CA ASP A 206 -7.88 14.58 -5.54
C ASP A 206 -6.65 14.56 -6.43
N LYS A 207 -6.86 14.61 -7.76
CA LYS A 207 -5.76 14.82 -8.69
C LYS A 207 -5.27 16.26 -8.57
N PRO A 208 -3.96 16.50 -8.45
CA PRO A 208 -3.42 17.84 -8.63
C PRO A 208 -3.84 18.42 -9.99
N LYS A 209 -4.08 19.74 -10.07
CA LYS A 209 -4.48 20.39 -11.32
C LYS A 209 -3.52 20.10 -12.48
N VAL A 210 -2.21 20.03 -12.18
CA VAL A 210 -1.14 19.71 -13.14
C VAL A 210 -1.23 18.29 -13.70
N ASP A 211 -2.00 17.41 -13.07
CA ASP A 211 -2.20 16.02 -13.49
C ASP A 211 -3.60 15.79 -14.10
N SER A 212 -4.40 16.84 -14.31
CA SER A 212 -5.78 16.74 -14.78
C SER A 212 -5.91 16.06 -16.15
N GLN A 213 -4.87 16.14 -16.98
CA GLN A 213 -4.78 15.49 -18.29
C GLN A 213 -4.65 13.96 -18.21
N TYR A 214 -4.22 13.39 -17.08
CA TYR A 214 -4.07 11.95 -16.96
C TYR A 214 -5.40 11.32 -16.54
N PRO A 215 -6.02 10.46 -17.36
CA PRO A 215 -7.28 9.80 -17.02
C PRO A 215 -7.08 8.80 -15.88
N TYR A 216 -8.20 8.41 -15.23
CA TYR A 216 -8.19 7.19 -14.43
C TYR A 216 -8.23 5.98 -15.36
N ILE A 217 -7.34 5.02 -15.14
CA ILE A 217 -7.24 3.78 -15.94
C ILE A 217 -7.73 2.56 -15.14
N SER A 218 -8.20 1.55 -15.87
CA SER A 218 -8.54 0.23 -15.35
C SER A 218 -7.28 -0.57 -14.98
N ILE A 219 -7.49 -1.72 -14.34
CA ILE A 219 -6.41 -2.64 -13.99
C ILE A 219 -5.79 -3.27 -15.25
N GLU A 220 -6.59 -3.54 -16.29
CA GLU A 220 -6.14 -4.06 -17.59
C GLU A 220 -5.25 -3.06 -18.34
N GLU A 221 -5.67 -1.79 -18.41
CA GLU A 221 -4.85 -0.72 -18.99
C GLU A 221 -3.55 -0.49 -18.19
N TYR A 222 -3.61 -0.68 -16.86
CA TYR A 222 -2.40 -0.64 -16.04
C TYR A 222 -1.45 -1.79 -16.35
N LYS A 223 -1.94 -3.03 -16.49
CA LYS A 223 -1.13 -4.19 -16.92
C LYS A 223 -0.40 -3.87 -18.24
N GLN A 224 -1.13 -3.40 -19.25
CA GLN A 224 -0.55 -3.01 -20.55
C GLN A 224 0.51 -1.91 -20.42
N THR A 225 0.33 -0.98 -19.49
CA THR A 225 1.32 0.08 -19.21
C THR A 225 2.61 -0.50 -18.64
N LEU A 226 2.52 -1.48 -17.74
CA LEU A 226 3.68 -2.19 -17.19
C LEU A 226 4.41 -2.99 -18.26
N ASP A 227 3.69 -3.72 -19.11
CA ASP A 227 4.29 -4.52 -20.18
C ASP A 227 5.08 -3.62 -21.16
N LYS A 228 4.49 -2.49 -21.57
CA LYS A 228 5.16 -1.50 -22.41
C LYS A 228 6.40 -0.91 -21.74
N LEU A 229 6.37 -0.73 -20.41
CA LEU A 229 7.51 -0.23 -19.66
C LEU A 229 8.65 -1.26 -19.60
N VAL A 230 8.32 -2.54 -19.36
CA VAL A 230 9.28 -3.65 -19.40
C VAL A 230 9.97 -3.69 -20.77
N GLU A 231 9.20 -3.72 -21.86
CA GLU A 231 9.75 -3.78 -23.22
C GLU A 231 10.61 -2.56 -23.57
N ARG A 232 10.19 -1.37 -23.13
CA ARG A 232 10.99 -0.15 -23.27
C ARG A 232 12.31 -0.24 -22.50
N ASN A 233 12.28 -0.75 -21.27
CA ASN A 233 13.49 -0.89 -20.44
C ASN A 233 14.45 -1.92 -21.03
N LYS A 234 13.94 -3.04 -21.54
CA LYS A 234 14.72 -4.02 -22.32
C LYS A 234 15.42 -3.36 -23.51
N THR A 235 14.66 -2.62 -24.32
CA THR A 235 15.19 -1.93 -25.50
C THR A 235 16.27 -0.92 -25.12
N LYS A 236 16.05 -0.11 -24.09
CA LYS A 236 17.04 0.86 -23.59
C LYS A 236 18.32 0.17 -23.12
N ALA A 237 18.20 -0.92 -22.36
CA ALA A 237 19.36 -1.64 -21.83
C ALA A 237 20.22 -2.23 -22.97
N ILE A 238 19.58 -2.79 -24.01
CA ILE A 238 20.27 -3.26 -25.23
C ILE A 238 20.99 -2.12 -25.96
N LEU A 239 20.34 -0.96 -26.10
CA LEU A 239 20.95 0.21 -26.75
C LEU A 239 22.18 0.72 -25.98
N ILE A 240 22.09 0.79 -24.65
CA ILE A 240 23.20 1.19 -23.78
C ILE A 240 24.37 0.20 -23.92
N ALA A 241 24.12 -1.12 -23.88
CA ALA A 241 25.18 -2.11 -24.05
C ALA A 241 25.87 -2.01 -25.42
N LYS A 242 25.12 -1.76 -26.50
CA LYS A 242 25.70 -1.50 -27.83
C LYS A 242 26.58 -0.26 -27.85
N GLN A 243 26.20 0.80 -27.13
CA GLN A 243 26.97 2.05 -27.04
C GLN A 243 28.24 1.89 -26.20
N MET A 244 28.22 1.06 -25.15
CA MET A 244 29.35 0.88 -24.24
C MET A 244 30.49 0.05 -24.86
N GLY A 245 30.21 -0.78 -25.86
CA GLY A 245 31.19 -1.66 -26.51
C GLY A 245 31.66 -2.83 -25.61
N GLY A 246 32.02 -3.96 -26.22
CA GLY A 246 32.43 -5.19 -25.52
C GLY A 246 31.30 -6.19 -25.25
N ASP A 247 31.63 -7.36 -24.68
CA ASP A 247 30.71 -8.45 -24.31
C ASP A 247 29.87 -8.09 -23.06
N VAL A 248 29.08 -7.03 -23.14
CA VAL A 248 28.18 -6.62 -22.06
C VAL A 248 26.94 -7.50 -22.07
N THR A 249 26.82 -8.39 -21.09
CA THR A 249 25.60 -9.17 -20.87
C THR A 249 24.52 -8.28 -20.26
N VAL A 250 23.42 -8.08 -20.98
CA VAL A 250 22.27 -7.29 -20.51
C VAL A 250 21.24 -8.23 -19.88
N ASN A 251 20.98 -8.07 -18.59
CA ASN A 251 19.80 -8.63 -17.93
C ASN A 251 18.82 -7.50 -17.61
N PRO A 252 17.82 -7.25 -18.47
CA PRO A 252 16.91 -6.13 -18.30
C PRO A 252 15.83 -6.34 -17.21
N GLY A 253 15.78 -7.55 -16.62
CA GLY A 253 14.72 -7.95 -15.68
C GLY A 253 13.34 -8.05 -16.32
N GLY A 254 12.38 -8.61 -15.59
CA GLY A 254 10.95 -8.59 -15.93
C GLY A 254 10.15 -7.65 -15.04
N ILE A 255 8.83 -7.82 -15.05
CA ILE A 255 7.90 -7.01 -14.25
C ILE A 255 8.20 -7.06 -12.75
N GLU A 256 8.72 -8.20 -12.27
CA GLU A 256 9.11 -8.48 -10.89
C GLU A 256 10.26 -7.60 -10.40
N THR A 257 11.04 -7.03 -11.32
CA THR A 257 12.10 -6.05 -11.00
C THR A 257 11.59 -4.61 -10.96
N LEU A 258 10.42 -4.34 -11.55
CA LEU A 258 9.83 -3.00 -11.64
C LEU A 258 8.72 -2.77 -10.62
N SER A 259 8.08 -3.83 -10.16
CA SER A 259 6.85 -3.77 -9.39
C SER A 259 6.76 -4.91 -8.39
N VAL A 260 6.26 -4.59 -7.20
CA VAL A 260 5.80 -5.60 -6.23
C VAL A 260 4.43 -6.18 -6.61
N GLU A 261 3.70 -5.54 -7.54
CA GLU A 261 2.48 -6.08 -8.14
C GLU A 261 2.84 -6.88 -9.38
N ILE A 262 2.57 -8.18 -9.34
CA ILE A 262 2.69 -9.10 -10.46
C ILE A 262 1.26 -9.48 -10.87
N PHE A 263 1.02 -9.54 -12.17
CA PHE A 263 -0.29 -9.86 -12.70
C PHE A 263 -0.13 -11.08 -13.60
N ASP A 264 -0.69 -12.20 -13.15
CA ASP A 264 -0.90 -13.37 -14.01
C ASP A 264 -2.00 -13.07 -15.05
#